data_AF-A0A3C0P1G6-F1
#
_entry.id   AF-A0A3C0P1G6-F1
#
_cell.length_a   1.000
_cell.length_b   1.000
_cell.length_c   1.000
_cell.angle_alpha   90.00
_cell.angle_beta   90.00
_cell.angle_gamma   90.00
#
_symmetry.space_group_name_H-M   'P 1'
#
loop_
_entity.id
_entity.type
_entity.pdbx_description
1 polymer ?
#
loop_
_entity_poly.entity_id
_entity_poly.type
_entity_poly.pdbx_seq_one_letter_code
_entity_poly.pdbx_strand_id
1 'polypeptide(L)'
;MIIKRLVPTVCALALGVVLTACGGKTSGESASSIENSVGSSAGITAESEKAATVSTETVAEASAAGTESGEETTVSTETGAEAAGAEGASEAAEQTGDAGADLDGKKWQDMAFSMDGKVYQIPFAYAGIKDQWTFNLSDYGYDKGYVLNPGDKVTGTIQMKNSKYSAVRCMVGFMNTGKEVKDILDTDIWSFTMDISSADQYPEVELPGGITWGSTEDDIIKAYGKPDEDPYVSKELGYSVYNWFDHFTYKMKLTVYKDGGLKGIMLENYEK
;
A
#
# COMPACT_ATOMS: atom_id res chain seq x y z
N MET A 1 23.32 -49.17 41.61
CA MET A 1 22.88 -49.66 40.29
C MET A 1 23.32 -48.64 39.25
N ILE A 2 24.03 -49.06 38.21
CA ILE A 2 24.65 -48.19 37.19
C ILE A 2 23.77 -48.19 35.94
N ILE A 3 23.65 -47.07 35.23
CA ILE A 3 23.81 -46.96 33.75
C ILE A 3 23.88 -45.46 33.37
N LYS A 4 25.08 -45.01 32.97
CA LYS A 4 25.29 -43.88 32.06
C LYS A 4 24.91 -44.31 30.64
N ARG A 5 24.37 -43.44 29.78
CA ARG A 5 24.56 -43.35 28.29
C ARG A 5 23.75 -42.17 27.74
N LEU A 6 24.11 -41.45 26.68
CA LEU A 6 25.42 -41.17 26.05
C LEU A 6 25.26 -39.87 25.21
N VAL A 7 26.34 -39.12 24.98
CA VAL A 7 26.39 -38.00 24.01
C VAL A 7 26.66 -38.54 22.60
N PRO A 8 26.21 -37.87 21.52
CA PRO A 8 26.95 -37.88 20.26
C PRO A 8 27.45 -36.48 19.88
N THR A 9 28.78 -36.36 19.78
CA THR A 9 29.48 -35.24 19.13
C THR A 9 30.14 -35.78 17.86
N VAL A 10 29.80 -35.23 16.69
CA VAL A 10 30.52 -35.39 15.41
C VAL A 10 30.37 -34.03 14.69
N CYS A 11 31.36 -33.14 14.80
CA CYS A 11 32.54 -33.00 13.94
C CYS A 11 32.29 -32.31 12.58
N ALA A 12 32.54 -31.00 12.59
CA ALA A 12 33.34 -30.24 11.63
C ALA A 12 33.18 -30.43 10.11
N LEU A 13 32.92 -29.30 9.44
CA LEU A 13 33.63 -28.96 8.20
C LEU A 13 33.96 -27.46 8.23
N ALA A 14 35.22 -27.13 7.99
CA ALA A 14 35.73 -25.77 8.00
C ALA A 14 35.80 -25.20 6.59
N LEU A 15 35.56 -23.90 6.44
CA LEU A 15 36.13 -23.09 5.36
C LEU A 15 36.29 -21.65 5.86
N GLY A 16 37.47 -21.09 5.60
CA GLY A 16 37.99 -19.95 6.34
C GLY A 16 37.56 -18.58 5.82
N VAL A 17 37.56 -17.61 6.74
CA VAL A 17 37.57 -16.18 6.42
C VAL A 17 38.97 -15.79 5.94
N VAL A 18 39.09 -15.27 4.71
CA VAL A 18 40.07 -14.22 4.37
C VAL A 18 39.45 -13.27 3.34
N LEU A 19 38.97 -12.12 3.80
CA LEU A 19 38.78 -10.93 2.96
C LEU A 19 39.82 -9.91 3.39
N THR A 20 40.97 -9.91 2.72
CA THR A 20 42.03 -8.92 2.97
C THR A 20 41.66 -7.61 2.30
N ALA A 21 41.40 -6.58 3.11
CA ALA A 21 41.29 -5.22 2.63
C ALA A 21 42.67 -4.58 2.45
N CYS A 22 42.89 -3.96 1.29
CA CYS A 22 43.74 -2.79 0.97
C CYS A 22 43.66 -2.63 -0.57
N GLY A 23 43.48 -1.45 -1.17
CA GLY A 23 43.74 -0.10 -0.69
C GLY A 23 44.97 0.45 -1.41
N GLY A 24 44.79 1.45 -2.30
CA GLY A 24 45.91 2.13 -2.98
C GLY A 24 45.64 2.50 -4.44
N LYS A 25 45.56 3.82 -4.71
CA LYS A 25 45.60 4.39 -6.07
C LYS A 25 46.97 4.16 -6.72
N THR A 26 47.00 4.05 -8.05
CA THR A 26 47.95 4.82 -8.89
C THR A 26 47.44 4.99 -10.32
N SER A 27 47.90 6.06 -10.96
CA SER A 27 47.60 6.50 -12.33
C SER A 27 48.42 5.78 -13.42
N GLY A 28 47.93 5.77 -14.66
CA GLY A 28 48.75 5.44 -15.83
C GLY A 28 47.98 5.50 -17.15
N GLU A 29 48.29 6.49 -17.99
CA GLU A 29 47.96 6.46 -19.43
C GLU A 29 48.76 5.36 -20.15
N SER A 30 48.18 4.75 -21.18
CA SER A 30 48.77 4.62 -22.52
C SER A 30 47.88 3.76 -23.44
N ALA A 31 47.79 4.15 -24.71
CA ALA A 31 47.15 3.35 -25.75
C ALA A 31 48.20 2.66 -26.63
N SER A 32 47.92 1.44 -27.12
CA SER A 32 48.45 0.96 -28.40
C SER A 32 47.69 -0.27 -28.92
N SER A 33 47.53 -0.32 -30.24
CA SER A 33 46.83 -1.34 -31.05
C SER A 33 47.68 -2.61 -31.31
N ILE A 34 47.28 -3.39 -32.35
CA ILE A 34 47.93 -4.59 -32.95
C ILE A 34 47.41 -5.91 -32.35
N GLU A 35 47.09 -6.99 -33.09
CA GLU A 35 46.52 -7.30 -34.41
C GLU A 35 46.61 -8.85 -34.55
N ASN A 36 45.59 -9.49 -35.14
CA ASN A 36 45.56 -10.81 -35.83
C ASN A 36 46.56 -11.96 -35.51
N SER A 37 46.00 -13.18 -35.30
CA SER A 37 46.24 -14.34 -36.20
C SER A 37 45.39 -15.61 -35.94
N VAL A 38 44.39 -15.83 -36.80
CA VAL A 38 44.00 -17.09 -37.52
C VAL A 38 43.91 -18.48 -36.82
N GLY A 39 42.69 -19.07 -36.88
CA GLY A 39 42.40 -20.51 -37.07
C GLY A 39 42.34 -21.40 -35.81
N SER A 40 41.45 -22.38 -35.64
CA SER A 40 40.31 -22.91 -36.42
C SER A 40 39.49 -23.88 -35.49
N SER A 41 38.31 -24.44 -35.75
CA SER A 41 37.43 -24.55 -36.95
C SER A 41 35.95 -24.84 -36.54
N ALA A 42 35.06 -25.03 -37.53
CA ALA A 42 33.68 -25.58 -37.44
C ALA A 42 32.59 -24.77 -36.67
N GLY A 43 31.39 -24.52 -37.21
CA GLY A 43 30.94 -24.77 -38.59
C GLY A 43 29.48 -24.36 -38.88
N ILE A 44 29.27 -23.86 -40.11
CA ILE A 44 28.03 -23.83 -40.91
C ILE A 44 26.87 -22.88 -40.49
N THR A 45 26.72 -21.85 -41.31
CA THR A 45 25.58 -20.94 -41.61
C THR A 45 24.38 -21.71 -42.22
N ALA A 46 23.09 -21.47 -41.93
CA ALA A 46 22.22 -20.28 -42.06
C ALA A 46 21.19 -20.40 -43.22
N GLU A 47 19.94 -20.00 -42.93
CA GLU A 47 18.91 -19.40 -43.81
C GLU A 47 18.07 -20.23 -44.84
N SER A 48 16.80 -19.79 -45.00
CA SER A 48 15.95 -19.80 -46.22
C SER A 48 14.74 -20.77 -46.39
N GLU A 49 13.54 -20.15 -46.42
CA GLU A 49 12.29 -20.38 -47.19
C GLU A 49 11.65 -21.78 -47.54
N LYS A 50 10.40 -21.97 -47.03
CA LYS A 50 9.10 -22.02 -47.79
C LYS A 50 8.51 -23.34 -48.39
N ALA A 51 7.25 -23.61 -47.97
CA ALA A 51 6.14 -24.39 -48.59
C ALA A 51 6.29 -25.94 -48.72
N ALA A 52 5.25 -26.79 -48.86
CA ALA A 52 3.82 -26.57 -49.14
C ALA A 52 2.86 -27.74 -48.70
N THR A 53 1.55 -27.44 -48.58
CA THR A 53 0.32 -28.25 -48.91
C THR A 53 -0.04 -29.63 -48.30
N VAL A 54 -1.32 -29.76 -47.88
CA VAL A 54 -2.40 -30.72 -48.31
C VAL A 54 -3.65 -30.44 -47.42
N SER A 55 -4.73 -29.81 -47.91
CA SER A 55 -6.02 -30.37 -48.44
C SER A 55 -6.84 -31.18 -47.41
N THR A 56 -8.16 -30.97 -47.22
CA THR A 56 -9.28 -31.07 -48.20
C THR A 56 -10.52 -30.17 -47.95
N GLU A 57 -11.15 -29.70 -49.05
CA GLU A 57 -12.59 -29.42 -49.38
C GLU A 57 -13.61 -28.93 -48.29
N THR A 58 -14.38 -27.82 -48.40
CA THR A 58 -15.35 -27.26 -49.40
C THR A 58 -16.70 -28.03 -49.50
N VAL A 59 -17.91 -27.46 -49.67
CA VAL A 59 -18.40 -26.22 -50.39
C VAL A 59 -19.62 -25.55 -49.66
N ALA A 60 -19.94 -24.31 -50.09
CA ALA A 60 -21.02 -23.34 -49.79
C ALA A 60 -22.51 -23.84 -49.93
N GLU A 61 -23.61 -23.04 -49.94
CA GLU A 61 -23.84 -21.64 -50.41
C GLU A 61 -25.22 -21.04 -50.01
N ALA A 62 -25.39 -19.71 -50.22
CA ALA A 62 -26.64 -18.99 -50.58
C ALA A 62 -27.80 -18.83 -49.54
N SER A 63 -28.69 -17.81 -49.58
CA SER A 63 -28.73 -16.47 -50.24
C SER A 63 -29.98 -15.67 -49.75
N ALA A 64 -30.09 -14.40 -50.17
CA ALA A 64 -31.23 -13.46 -50.11
C ALA A 64 -31.58 -12.79 -48.75
N ALA A 65 -32.13 -11.56 -48.65
CA ALA A 65 -32.15 -10.30 -49.43
C ALA A 65 -33.47 -9.54 -49.13
N GLY A 66 -33.42 -8.20 -49.09
CA GLY A 66 -34.59 -7.30 -48.99
C GLY A 66 -34.87 -6.76 -47.57
N THR A 67 -35.32 -5.53 -47.32
CA THR A 67 -35.19 -4.17 -47.91
C THR A 67 -36.29 -3.30 -47.27
N GLU A 68 -35.88 -2.22 -46.59
CA GLU A 68 -36.58 -0.93 -46.34
C GLU A 68 -37.98 -0.80 -45.70
N SER A 69 -38.17 0.41 -45.13
CA SER A 69 -39.39 1.08 -44.64
C SER A 69 -40.09 0.46 -43.41
N GLY A 70 -40.39 1.18 -42.32
CA GLY A 70 -40.24 2.60 -42.02
C GLY A 70 -41.60 3.30 -41.92
N GLU A 71 -41.97 3.74 -40.71
CA GLU A 71 -42.89 4.87 -40.50
C GLU A 71 -42.74 5.46 -39.08
N GLU A 72 -42.88 6.77 -38.99
CA GLU A 72 -42.91 7.58 -37.78
C GLU A 72 -44.38 7.87 -37.43
N THR A 73 -44.79 7.82 -36.15
CA THR A 73 -46.03 8.47 -35.70
C THR A 73 -45.92 8.87 -34.22
N THR A 74 -46.51 10.02 -33.90
CA THR A 74 -46.24 10.88 -32.75
C THR A 74 -47.44 10.99 -31.79
N VAL A 75 -47.16 11.19 -30.48
CA VAL A 75 -47.93 12.08 -29.53
C VAL A 75 -49.38 11.62 -29.19
N SER A 76 -50.01 11.79 -28.01
CA SER A 76 -49.93 12.69 -26.82
C SER A 76 -50.34 11.91 -25.52
N THR A 77 -49.86 12.22 -24.30
CA THR A 77 -50.50 13.09 -23.24
C THR A 77 -51.93 12.63 -22.83
N GLU A 78 -52.32 12.38 -21.57
CA GLU A 78 -52.30 13.20 -20.33
C GLU A 78 -52.29 12.32 -19.04
N THR A 79 -51.50 12.65 -18.02
CA THR A 79 -51.87 13.40 -16.78
C THR A 79 -52.71 12.62 -15.76
N GLY A 80 -52.11 12.35 -14.59
CA GLY A 80 -52.79 11.87 -13.39
C GLY A 80 -51.87 12.04 -12.18
N ALA A 81 -52.00 13.15 -11.47
CA ALA A 81 -51.18 13.48 -10.30
C ALA A 81 -51.92 13.14 -9.00
N GLU A 82 -51.22 12.54 -8.04
CA GLU A 82 -51.50 12.76 -6.62
C GLU A 82 -50.19 12.66 -5.81
N ALA A 83 -50.07 13.49 -4.78
CA ALA A 83 -48.82 13.70 -4.06
C ALA A 83 -48.93 13.25 -2.60
N ALA A 84 -47.95 12.46 -2.17
CA ALA A 84 -47.48 12.37 -0.79
C ALA A 84 -45.98 12.00 -0.87
N GLY A 85 -45.06 12.65 -0.17
CA GLY A 85 -45.24 13.44 1.05
C GLY A 85 -44.50 12.76 2.18
N ALA A 86 -43.17 12.64 2.06
CA ALA A 86 -42.28 12.16 3.11
C ALA A 86 -40.91 12.84 2.95
N GLU A 87 -40.63 13.80 3.83
CA GLU A 87 -39.31 14.42 3.94
C GLU A 87 -38.30 13.39 4.43
N GLY A 88 -37.41 12.96 3.53
CA GLY A 88 -36.18 12.26 3.87
C GLY A 88 -35.02 13.24 3.70
N ALA A 89 -34.78 14.09 4.70
CA ALA A 89 -33.60 14.95 4.72
C ALA A 89 -32.34 14.07 4.81
N SER A 90 -31.73 13.78 3.66
CA SER A 90 -30.42 13.14 3.60
C SER A 90 -29.39 14.15 4.10
N GLU A 91 -29.05 14.10 5.38
CA GLU A 91 -27.90 14.82 5.93
C GLU A 91 -26.67 14.48 5.09
N ALA A 92 -26.20 15.47 4.31
CA ALA A 92 -24.86 15.43 3.77
C ALA A 92 -23.93 15.69 4.96
N ALA A 93 -23.13 14.69 5.32
CA ALA A 93 -22.13 14.83 6.36
C ALA A 93 -21.03 15.79 5.89
N GLU A 94 -21.20 17.08 6.14
CA GLU A 94 -20.11 18.06 6.13
C GLU A 94 -19.16 17.73 7.29
N GLN A 95 -18.20 16.82 7.05
CA GLN A 95 -17.04 16.69 7.93
C GLN A 95 -16.07 17.86 7.71
N THR A 96 -16.46 19.03 8.17
CA THR A 96 -15.52 20.11 8.46
C THR A 96 -14.70 19.72 9.69
N GLY A 97 -13.49 19.20 9.47
CA GLY A 97 -12.59 18.81 10.54
C GLY A 97 -11.96 20.02 11.26
N ASP A 98 -12.64 20.54 12.29
CA ASP A 98 -11.99 21.05 13.51
C ASP A 98 -12.97 21.10 14.71
N ALA A 99 -12.87 20.11 15.58
CA ALA A 99 -13.30 20.15 16.97
C ALA A 99 -12.53 19.04 17.69
N GLY A 100 -11.93 19.34 18.85
CA GLY A 100 -11.07 18.42 19.58
C GLY A 100 -11.81 17.18 20.07
N ALA A 101 -11.91 16.16 19.23
CA ALA A 101 -12.31 14.82 19.62
C ALA A 101 -11.19 14.22 20.46
N ASP A 102 -11.38 14.19 21.77
CA ASP A 102 -10.44 13.52 22.68
C ASP A 102 -10.30 12.02 22.32
N LEU A 103 -9.14 11.43 22.60
CA LEU A 103 -8.95 9.98 22.54
C LEU A 103 -9.51 9.27 23.79
N ASP A 104 -9.89 10.03 24.82
CA ASP A 104 -10.56 9.53 26.02
C ASP A 104 -11.77 8.63 25.71
N GLY A 105 -11.75 7.42 26.28
CA GLY A 105 -12.80 6.42 26.11
C GLY A 105 -12.84 5.70 24.75
N LYS A 106 -12.08 6.16 23.76
CA LYS A 106 -11.97 5.49 22.45
C LYS A 106 -11.26 4.15 22.55
N LYS A 107 -11.48 3.30 21.55
CA LYS A 107 -10.83 2.01 21.32
C LYS A 107 -10.02 2.06 20.04
N TRP A 108 -9.11 1.11 19.84
CA TRP A 108 -8.38 1.03 18.57
C TRP A 108 -9.31 0.79 17.39
N GLN A 109 -10.44 0.07 17.58
CA GLN A 109 -11.46 -0.15 16.55
C GLN A 109 -12.15 1.14 16.08
N ASP A 110 -12.14 2.21 16.86
CA ASP A 110 -12.69 3.51 16.42
C ASP A 110 -11.81 4.16 15.33
N MET A 111 -10.65 3.57 15.01
CA MET A 111 -9.69 4.02 13.99
C MET A 111 -9.25 5.49 14.17
N ALA A 112 -9.28 5.97 15.41
CA ALA A 112 -8.88 7.32 15.78
C ALA A 112 -7.43 7.38 16.28
N PHE A 113 -6.76 8.50 16.01
CA PHE A 113 -5.41 8.78 16.51
C PHE A 113 -5.16 10.30 16.56
N SER A 114 -4.25 10.75 17.41
CA SER A 114 -3.71 12.12 17.36
C SER A 114 -2.39 12.13 16.58
N MET A 115 -2.13 13.22 15.86
CA MET A 115 -0.83 13.51 15.26
C MET A 115 -0.55 15.02 15.32
N ASP A 116 0.58 15.40 15.91
CA ASP A 116 0.96 16.79 16.22
C ASP A 116 -0.18 17.60 16.89
N GLY A 117 -0.86 16.98 17.86
CA GLY A 117 -1.94 17.58 18.65
C GLY A 117 -3.31 17.67 17.96
N LYS A 118 -3.44 17.28 16.69
CA LYS A 118 -4.73 17.19 15.98
C LYS A 118 -5.22 15.75 15.93
N VAL A 119 -6.51 15.52 16.19
CA VAL A 119 -7.11 14.17 16.13
C VAL A 119 -7.75 13.91 14.77
N TYR A 120 -7.56 12.69 14.29
CA TYR A 120 -8.07 12.14 13.04
C TYR A 120 -8.82 10.83 13.34
N GLN A 121 -9.76 10.46 12.48
CA GLN A 121 -10.48 9.20 12.54
C GLN A 121 -10.60 8.64 11.11
N ILE A 122 -10.23 7.39 10.88
CA ILE A 122 -10.18 6.84 9.52
C ILE A 122 -11.55 6.25 9.12
N PRO A 123 -12.13 6.60 7.95
CA PRO A 123 -11.57 7.51 6.94
C PRO A 123 -11.76 9.00 7.26
N PHE A 124 -10.79 9.82 6.85
CA PHE A 124 -10.88 11.29 6.94
C PHE A 124 -10.42 11.97 5.64
N ALA A 125 -11.00 13.14 5.33
CA ALA A 125 -10.63 13.92 4.15
C ALA A 125 -9.13 14.30 4.14
N TYR A 126 -8.44 14.04 3.02
CA TYR A 126 -7.02 14.42 2.85
C TYR A 126 -6.77 15.92 3.04
N ALA A 127 -7.78 16.74 2.73
CA ALA A 127 -7.78 18.17 3.04
C ALA A 127 -7.43 18.50 4.51
N GLY A 128 -7.66 17.57 5.46
CA GLY A 128 -7.31 17.74 6.86
C GLY A 128 -5.81 17.67 7.20
N ILE A 129 -4.96 17.15 6.29
CA ILE A 129 -3.49 17.04 6.49
C ILE A 129 -2.63 17.65 5.36
N LYS A 130 -3.24 18.00 4.21
CA LYS A 130 -2.50 18.37 2.98
C LYS A 130 -1.56 19.56 3.09
N ASP A 131 -1.74 20.43 4.10
CA ASP A 131 -0.88 21.60 4.34
C ASP A 131 0.51 21.22 4.89
N GLN A 132 0.66 20.02 5.46
CA GLN A 132 1.92 19.53 6.05
C GLN A 132 2.42 18.24 5.40
N TRP A 133 1.50 17.36 5.01
CA TRP A 133 1.79 16.07 4.41
C TRP A 133 1.32 16.10 2.96
N THR A 134 2.27 16.07 2.02
CA THR A 134 2.01 16.23 0.58
C THR A 134 2.57 15.07 -0.22
N PHE A 135 2.05 14.84 -1.42
CA PHE A 135 2.64 13.94 -2.40
C PHE A 135 2.52 14.57 -3.79
N ASN A 136 3.24 14.02 -4.77
CA ASN A 136 3.16 14.46 -6.16
C ASN A 136 2.65 13.31 -7.02
N LEU A 137 1.59 13.55 -7.79
CA LEU A 137 1.00 12.56 -8.68
C LEU A 137 1.94 12.17 -9.84
N SER A 138 2.84 13.06 -10.28
CA SER A 138 3.87 12.74 -11.27
C SER A 138 4.84 11.65 -10.80
N ASP A 139 5.09 11.53 -9.48
CA ASP A 139 5.96 10.47 -8.93
C ASP A 139 5.34 9.07 -9.15
N TYR A 140 4.05 9.01 -9.47
CA TYR A 140 3.25 7.82 -9.78
C TYR A 140 2.81 7.74 -11.25
N GLY A 141 3.28 8.65 -12.11
CA GLY A 141 2.92 8.71 -13.54
C GLY A 141 1.58 9.37 -13.86
N TYR A 142 1.01 10.15 -12.94
CA TYR A 142 -0.29 10.81 -13.07
C TYR A 142 -0.18 12.34 -13.21
N ASP A 143 0.60 12.81 -14.19
CA ASP A 143 0.86 14.25 -14.44
C ASP A 143 -0.37 15.11 -14.75
N LYS A 144 -1.54 14.50 -14.97
CA LYS A 144 -2.79 15.16 -15.39
C LYS A 144 -3.90 15.05 -14.34
N GLY A 145 -3.56 14.74 -13.09
CA GLY A 145 -4.52 14.40 -12.05
C GLY A 145 -4.87 12.90 -12.06
N TYR A 146 -5.63 12.47 -11.06
CA TYR A 146 -6.11 11.09 -10.96
C TYR A 146 -7.48 11.07 -10.29
N VAL A 147 -8.42 10.37 -10.91
CA VAL A 147 -9.85 10.47 -10.59
C VAL A 147 -10.35 9.16 -9.99
N LEU A 148 -11.16 9.28 -8.93
CA LEU A 148 -11.81 8.16 -8.24
C LEU A 148 -13.33 8.27 -8.39
N ASN A 149 -13.97 7.18 -8.81
CA ASN A 149 -15.42 7.03 -8.77
C ASN A 149 -15.87 6.77 -7.32
N PRO A 150 -17.16 6.99 -6.99
CA PRO A 150 -17.74 6.58 -5.72
C PRO A 150 -17.38 5.15 -5.32
N GLY A 151 -16.77 4.98 -4.16
CA GLY A 151 -16.35 3.68 -3.61
C GLY A 151 -15.01 3.12 -4.13
N ASP A 152 -14.34 3.76 -5.10
CA ASP A 152 -13.00 3.35 -5.53
C ASP A 152 -11.98 3.53 -4.39
N LYS A 153 -11.02 2.58 -4.29
CA LYS A 153 -9.89 2.64 -3.33
C LYS A 153 -8.54 2.49 -4.04
N VAL A 154 -7.59 3.37 -3.72
CA VAL A 154 -6.16 3.25 -4.03
C VAL A 154 -5.45 2.55 -2.87
N THR A 155 -4.47 1.69 -3.15
CA THR A 155 -3.68 0.98 -2.13
C THR A 155 -2.95 1.94 -1.19
N GLY A 156 -2.64 1.46 0.04
CA GLY A 156 -1.89 2.17 1.09
C GLY A 156 -0.41 2.42 0.77
N THR A 157 -0.11 2.88 -0.45
CA THR A 157 1.22 2.92 -1.06
C THR A 157 1.65 4.32 -1.51
N ILE A 158 0.80 5.34 -1.32
CA ILE A 158 1.16 6.72 -1.64
C ILE A 158 2.04 7.26 -0.50
N GLN A 159 3.29 7.59 -0.80
CA GLN A 159 4.26 8.06 0.17
C GLN A 159 4.10 9.57 0.37
N MET A 160 3.80 9.95 1.60
CA MET A 160 3.63 11.33 2.00
C MET A 160 4.98 11.94 2.39
N LYS A 161 5.19 13.19 2.00
CA LYS A 161 6.37 14.00 2.25
C LYS A 161 6.00 15.13 3.20
N ASN A 162 6.84 15.35 4.21
CA ASN A 162 6.74 16.48 5.14
C ASN A 162 8.15 17.07 5.33
N SER A 163 8.28 18.39 5.22
CA SER A 163 9.56 19.09 5.28
C SER A 163 10.20 19.13 6.67
N LYS A 164 9.40 18.97 7.74
CA LYS A 164 9.85 18.86 9.13
C LYS A 164 10.34 17.45 9.48
N TYR A 165 9.86 16.43 8.78
CA TYR A 165 10.04 15.01 9.14
C TYR A 165 10.56 14.16 7.96
N SER A 166 11.63 14.62 7.31
CA SER A 166 12.12 14.06 6.04
C SER A 166 12.54 12.59 6.07
N ALA A 167 12.84 12.03 7.25
CA ALA A 167 13.24 10.64 7.46
C ALA A 167 12.10 9.71 7.91
N VAL A 168 10.89 10.25 8.15
CA VAL A 168 9.69 9.47 8.51
C VAL A 168 9.08 8.87 7.25
N ARG A 169 8.82 7.56 7.26
CA ARG A 169 8.02 6.91 6.21
C ARG A 169 6.54 7.02 6.60
N CYS A 170 5.85 8.02 6.05
CA CYS A 170 4.39 8.06 6.06
C CYS A 170 3.85 7.57 4.71
N MET A 171 2.89 6.65 4.74
CA MET A 171 2.24 6.10 3.54
C MET A 171 0.72 6.05 3.77
N VAL A 172 -0.06 6.41 2.76
CA VAL A 172 -1.53 6.45 2.83
C VAL A 172 -2.19 5.77 1.64
N GLY A 173 -3.45 5.38 1.83
CA GLY A 173 -4.35 4.91 0.77
C GLY A 173 -5.58 5.81 0.69
N PHE A 174 -5.99 6.15 -0.54
CA PHE A 174 -7.11 7.05 -0.80
C PHE A 174 -8.39 6.30 -1.18
N MET A 175 -9.55 6.79 -0.77
CA MET A 175 -10.86 6.31 -1.20
C MET A 175 -11.84 7.45 -1.40
N ASN A 176 -12.74 7.33 -2.36
CA ASN A 176 -13.84 8.27 -2.51
C ASN A 176 -15.08 7.77 -1.74
N THR A 177 -15.31 8.30 -0.54
CA THR A 177 -16.55 8.04 0.25
C THR A 177 -17.79 8.75 -0.33
N GLY A 178 -17.59 9.68 -1.27
CA GLY A 178 -18.63 10.52 -1.84
C GLY A 178 -19.50 9.81 -2.88
N LYS A 179 -20.61 10.47 -3.25
CA LYS A 179 -21.56 10.01 -4.28
C LYS A 179 -21.22 10.49 -5.69
N GLU A 180 -20.21 11.33 -5.84
CA GLU A 180 -19.78 11.93 -7.10
C GLU A 180 -18.33 11.55 -7.43
N VAL A 181 -17.97 11.64 -8.71
CA VAL A 181 -16.60 11.44 -9.20
C VAL A 181 -15.72 12.60 -8.74
N LYS A 182 -14.55 12.31 -8.14
CA LYS A 182 -13.63 13.31 -7.57
C LYS A 182 -12.19 13.12 -8.04
N ASP A 183 -11.38 14.18 -8.06
CA ASP A 183 -9.92 14.02 -8.06
C ASP A 183 -9.46 13.49 -6.70
N ILE A 184 -8.44 12.64 -6.70
CA ILE A 184 -7.86 12.01 -5.51
C ILE A 184 -7.46 13.03 -4.42
N LEU A 185 -7.06 14.24 -4.79
CA LEU A 185 -6.69 15.31 -3.86
C LEU A 185 -7.88 15.86 -3.04
N ASP A 186 -9.12 15.55 -3.46
CA ASP A 186 -10.38 15.91 -2.79
C ASP A 186 -11.12 14.68 -2.21
N THR A 187 -10.38 13.58 -2.00
CA THR A 187 -10.89 12.31 -1.41
C THR A 187 -10.33 12.03 -0.01
N ASP A 188 -10.72 10.90 0.56
CA ASP A 188 -10.49 10.53 1.96
C ASP A 188 -9.36 9.51 2.09
N ILE A 189 -8.67 9.51 3.22
CA ILE A 189 -7.62 8.54 3.56
C ILE A 189 -8.26 7.38 4.32
N TRP A 190 -8.15 6.15 3.81
CA TRP A 190 -8.68 4.92 4.43
C TRP A 190 -7.63 4.00 5.05
N SER A 191 -6.36 4.20 4.66
CA SER A 191 -5.21 3.48 5.17
C SER A 191 -4.14 4.50 5.54
N PHE A 192 -3.60 4.40 6.75
CA PHE A 192 -2.55 5.26 7.28
C PHE A 192 -1.45 4.37 7.85
N THR A 193 -0.21 4.59 7.39
CA THR A 193 0.99 3.92 7.90
C THR A 193 2.03 4.98 8.22
N MET A 194 2.67 4.86 9.39
CA MET A 194 3.80 5.69 9.79
C MET A 194 4.88 4.84 10.44
N ASP A 195 6.12 4.97 9.97
CA ASP A 195 7.31 4.33 10.54
C ASP A 195 8.38 5.40 10.80
N ILE A 196 8.79 5.50 12.07
CA ILE A 196 9.76 6.48 12.58
C ILE A 196 11.12 5.82 12.90
N SER A 197 11.30 4.53 12.61
CA SER A 197 12.49 3.76 13.04
C SER A 197 13.83 4.27 12.51
N SER A 198 13.81 5.05 11.41
CA SER A 198 14.96 5.71 10.80
C SER A 198 15.03 7.23 11.03
N ALA A 199 14.18 7.79 11.89
CA ALA A 199 14.02 9.24 12.03
C ALA A 199 14.42 9.76 13.43
N ASP A 200 15.29 10.78 13.45
CA ASP A 200 15.62 11.53 14.68
C ASP A 200 14.56 12.62 15.01
N GLN A 201 13.75 13.00 14.02
CA GLN A 201 12.65 13.96 14.16
C GLN A 201 11.40 13.40 13.49
N TYR A 202 10.32 13.30 14.26
CA TYR A 202 9.04 12.70 13.88
C TYR A 202 7.88 13.44 14.57
N PRO A 203 6.64 13.34 14.06
CA PRO A 203 5.48 13.92 14.71
C PRO A 203 5.18 13.23 16.03
N GLU A 204 4.59 13.98 16.97
CA GLU A 204 3.94 13.38 18.13
C GLU A 204 2.73 12.58 17.65
N VAL A 205 2.54 11.36 18.16
CA VAL A 205 1.38 10.51 17.86
C VAL A 205 0.90 9.86 19.15
N GLU A 206 -0.42 9.87 19.33
CA GLU A 206 -1.12 9.12 20.36
C GLU A 206 -2.22 8.25 19.74
N LEU A 207 -2.31 7.01 20.19
CA LEU A 207 -3.38 6.07 19.92
C LEU A 207 -4.27 5.91 21.18
N PRO A 208 -5.55 5.52 21.03
CA PRO A 208 -6.46 5.33 22.15
C PRO A 208 -5.87 4.50 23.29
N GLY A 209 -6.15 4.88 24.54
CA GLY A 209 -5.52 4.26 25.71
C GLY A 209 -4.12 4.78 26.05
N GLY A 210 -3.71 5.92 25.49
CA GLY A 210 -2.45 6.61 25.85
C GLY A 210 -1.19 5.98 25.24
N ILE A 211 -1.33 5.21 24.16
CA ILE A 211 -0.20 4.54 23.50
C ILE A 211 0.49 5.55 22.57
N THR A 212 1.79 5.73 22.75
CA THR A 212 2.61 6.74 22.06
C THR A 212 3.90 6.09 21.53
N TRP A 213 4.70 6.85 20.79
CA TRP A 213 6.05 6.40 20.42
C TRP A 213 6.86 6.03 21.66
N GLY A 214 7.50 4.85 21.65
CA GLY A 214 8.21 4.33 22.81
C GLY A 214 7.38 3.48 23.79
N SER A 215 6.04 3.41 23.66
CA SER A 215 5.23 2.47 24.44
C SER A 215 5.72 1.02 24.28
N THR A 216 5.73 0.28 25.38
CA THR A 216 6.24 -1.11 25.41
C THR A 216 5.19 -2.12 24.94
N GLU A 217 5.63 -3.36 24.72
CA GLU A 217 4.70 -4.50 24.51
C GLU A 217 3.69 -4.60 25.66
N ASP A 218 4.13 -4.49 26.91
CA ASP A 218 3.26 -4.59 28.09
C ASP A 218 2.20 -3.47 28.13
N ASP A 219 2.58 -2.23 27.76
CA ASP A 219 1.63 -1.10 27.68
C ASP A 219 0.57 -1.37 26.60
N ILE A 220 1.00 -1.81 25.41
CA ILE A 220 0.14 -2.09 24.26
C ILE A 220 -0.82 -3.24 24.55
N ILE A 221 -0.33 -4.35 25.14
CA ILE A 221 -1.15 -5.50 25.50
C ILE A 221 -2.12 -5.14 26.64
N LYS A 222 -1.74 -4.25 27.56
CA LYS A 222 -2.64 -3.72 28.59
C LYS A 222 -3.73 -2.82 28.01
N ALA A 223 -3.45 -2.05 26.97
CA ALA A 223 -4.41 -1.16 26.32
C ALA A 223 -5.39 -1.90 25.39
N TYR A 224 -4.89 -2.85 24.59
CA TYR A 224 -5.65 -3.47 23.49
C TYR A 224 -5.95 -4.97 23.69
N GLY A 225 -5.39 -5.59 24.73
CA GLY A 225 -5.51 -7.02 24.95
C GLY A 225 -4.58 -7.84 24.04
N LYS A 226 -4.83 -9.16 23.99
CA LYS A 226 -4.05 -10.10 23.16
C LYS A 226 -4.23 -9.78 21.67
N PRO A 227 -3.18 -9.79 20.83
CA PRO A 227 -3.31 -9.78 19.38
C PRO A 227 -4.00 -11.05 18.87
N ASP A 228 -4.64 -10.95 17.71
CA ASP A 228 -5.35 -12.05 17.07
C ASP A 228 -4.40 -13.13 16.52
N GLU A 229 -3.21 -12.70 16.10
CA GLU A 229 -2.14 -13.57 15.58
C GLU A 229 -0.94 -13.64 16.54
N ASP A 230 -0.13 -14.69 16.43
CA ASP A 230 1.16 -14.76 17.12
C ASP A 230 2.11 -13.69 16.52
N PRO A 231 2.78 -12.86 17.34
CA PRO A 231 3.62 -11.77 16.83
C PRO A 231 4.78 -12.27 15.96
N TYR A 232 5.01 -11.61 14.83
CA TYR A 232 6.24 -11.83 14.06
C TYR A 232 7.42 -11.20 14.81
N VAL A 233 8.49 -11.98 15.07
CA VAL A 233 9.67 -11.51 15.81
C VAL A 233 10.93 -11.57 14.96
N SER A 234 11.46 -10.41 14.59
CA SER A 234 12.80 -10.31 13.99
C SER A 234 13.86 -10.21 15.09
N LYS A 235 14.56 -11.33 15.34
CA LYS A 235 15.65 -11.37 16.32
C LYS A 235 16.88 -10.56 15.88
N GLU A 236 17.14 -10.52 14.58
CA GLU A 236 18.28 -9.82 13.97
C GLU A 236 18.08 -8.30 13.95
N LEU A 237 16.88 -7.85 13.52
CA LEU A 237 16.55 -6.42 13.43
C LEU A 237 15.94 -5.86 14.73
N GLY A 238 15.80 -6.67 15.76
CA GLY A 238 15.45 -6.23 17.11
C GLY A 238 13.99 -5.80 17.33
N TYR A 239 13.05 -6.18 16.46
CA TYR A 239 11.64 -5.78 16.57
C TYR A 239 10.65 -6.95 16.55
N SER A 240 9.46 -6.69 17.06
CA SER A 240 8.27 -7.54 16.98
C SER A 240 7.13 -6.78 16.26
N VAL A 241 6.25 -7.51 15.58
CA VAL A 241 5.06 -6.96 14.90
C VAL A 241 3.81 -7.65 15.42
N TYR A 242 2.83 -6.86 15.85
CA TYR A 242 1.56 -7.28 16.44
C TYR A 242 0.42 -6.84 15.53
N ASN A 243 -0.54 -7.73 15.29
CA ASN A 243 -1.73 -7.45 14.49
C ASN A 243 -3.00 -7.63 15.34
N TRP A 244 -3.93 -6.70 15.19
CA TRP A 244 -5.32 -6.83 15.64
C TRP A 244 -6.26 -6.64 14.45
N PHE A 245 -7.33 -7.42 14.42
CA PHE A 245 -8.36 -7.41 13.39
C PHE A 245 -9.74 -7.38 14.04
N ASP A 246 -10.65 -6.62 13.45
CA ASP A 246 -12.07 -6.69 13.80
C ASP A 246 -12.84 -7.12 12.57
N HIS A 247 -13.20 -8.41 12.49
CA HIS A 247 -14.06 -9.02 11.47
C HIS A 247 -13.75 -8.66 9.98
N PHE A 248 -12.47 -8.38 9.67
CA PHE A 248 -12.01 -7.83 8.37
C PHE A 248 -12.48 -6.39 8.05
N THR A 249 -13.17 -5.74 8.98
CA THR A 249 -13.61 -4.34 8.96
C THR A 249 -12.44 -3.40 9.27
N TYR A 250 -11.74 -3.66 10.37
CA TYR A 250 -10.62 -2.84 10.84
C TYR A 250 -9.36 -3.68 11.02
N LYS A 251 -8.21 -3.04 10.81
CA LYS A 251 -6.91 -3.63 11.10
C LYS A 251 -5.99 -2.60 11.74
N MET A 252 -5.39 -2.98 12.86
CA MET A 252 -4.28 -2.27 13.47
C MET A 252 -3.04 -3.17 13.47
N LYS A 253 -1.92 -2.64 12.99
CA LYS A 253 -0.61 -3.28 13.08
C LYS A 253 0.37 -2.35 13.76
N LEU A 254 1.07 -2.86 14.78
CA LEU A 254 2.06 -2.12 15.56
C LEU A 254 3.43 -2.81 15.47
N THR A 255 4.48 -2.03 15.22
CA THR A 255 5.87 -2.50 15.17
C THR A 255 6.64 -1.96 16.38
N VAL A 256 7.06 -2.85 17.27
CA VAL A 256 7.67 -2.54 18.57
C VAL A 256 9.13 -3.01 18.56
N TYR A 257 10.06 -2.09 18.75
CA TYR A 257 11.50 -2.35 18.82
C TYR A 257 11.95 -2.54 20.27
N LYS A 258 12.86 -3.49 20.50
CA LYS A 258 13.44 -3.77 21.82
C LYS A 258 14.23 -2.61 22.42
N ASP A 259 14.73 -1.71 21.57
CA ASP A 259 15.59 -0.59 21.93
C ASP A 259 14.87 0.77 21.95
N GLY A 260 13.53 0.79 21.86
CA GLY A 260 12.77 2.04 21.91
C GLY A 260 11.27 1.90 21.66
N GLY A 261 10.65 0.80 22.09
CA GLY A 261 9.21 0.59 22.06
C GLY A 261 8.57 0.73 20.68
N LEU A 262 7.31 1.19 20.66
CA LEU A 262 6.57 1.45 19.43
C LEU A 262 7.31 2.43 18.51
N LYS A 263 7.59 2.02 17.27
CA LYS A 263 8.19 2.86 16.20
C LYS A 263 7.47 2.77 14.85
N GLY A 264 6.47 1.89 14.72
CA GLY A 264 5.66 1.78 13.49
C GLY A 264 4.19 1.51 13.77
N ILE A 265 3.32 2.23 13.09
CA ILE A 265 1.86 2.16 13.17
C ILE A 265 1.29 1.94 11.77
N MET A 266 0.29 1.08 11.65
CA MET A 266 -0.56 0.93 10.46
C MET A 266 -2.00 0.76 10.92
N LEU A 267 -2.90 1.61 10.41
CA LEU A 267 -4.34 1.61 10.67
C LEU A 267 -5.06 1.55 9.32
N GLU A 268 -5.98 0.60 9.14
CA GLU A 268 -6.71 0.41 7.89
C GLU A 268 -8.21 0.20 8.17
N ASN A 269 -9.06 1.05 7.60
CA ASN A 269 -10.52 0.91 7.62
C ASN A 269 -11.02 0.37 6.27
N TYR A 270 -11.55 -0.85 6.29
CA TYR A 270 -12.07 -1.55 5.11
C TYR A 270 -13.58 -1.33 4.88
N GLU A 271 -14.28 -0.60 5.75
CA GLU A 271 -15.67 -0.19 5.52
C GLU A 271 -15.85 0.55 4.18
N LYS A 272 -17.08 0.54 3.69
CA LYS A 272 -17.49 1.04 2.37
C LYS A 272 -18.57 2.10 2.52
#